data_AF-V2WIC1-F1
#
_entry.id   AF-V2WIC1-F1
#
_cell.length_a   1.000
_cell.length_b   1.000
_cell.length_c   1.000
_cell.angle_alpha   90.00
_cell.angle_beta   90.00
_cell.angle_gamma   90.00
#
_symmetry.space_group_name_H-M   'P 1'
#
loop_
_entity.id
_entity.type
_entity.pdbx_description
1 polymer ?
#
loop_
_entity_poly.entity_id
_entity_poly.type
_entity_poly.pdbx_seq_one_letter_code
_entity_poly.pdbx_strand_id
1 'polypeptide(L)'
;MSEDKKPSGSRLKAEPEAEETKISTAVPVQRKEAKKFLREVLLYITLNSKTFTNDRTKKLFLLSYMTDGPGEFWKNEKTDLLLANDTEAKKVTWGEFIEDFKTSFEPLDTALEAQMKLRDLKMKERADKYMYQFTYLAKQARYNDAAQVEAFK
;
A
#
# COMPACT_ATOMS: atom_id res chain seq x y z
N MET A 1 -51.26 -20.75 -43.92
CA MET A 1 -50.38 -21.82 -43.39
C MET A 1 -49.24 -21.99 -44.39
N SER A 2 -48.13 -21.29 -44.18
CA SER A 2 -46.89 -21.43 -44.94
C SER A 2 -45.74 -21.08 -44.01
N GLU A 3 -44.94 -22.09 -43.69
CA GLU A 3 -43.72 -21.99 -42.89
C GLU A 3 -42.51 -21.59 -43.75
N ASP A 4 -41.46 -21.19 -43.05
CA ASP A 4 -40.03 -21.17 -43.42
C ASP A 4 -39.45 -20.05 -44.32
N LYS A 5 -38.65 -19.15 -43.70
CA LYS A 5 -37.17 -19.22 -43.71
C LYS A 5 -36.52 -18.00 -43.04
N LYS A 6 -35.64 -18.28 -42.07
CA LYS A 6 -34.67 -17.35 -41.46
C LYS A 6 -33.39 -17.28 -42.31
N PRO A 7 -32.67 -16.15 -42.33
CA PRO A 7 -31.19 -16.17 -42.33
C PRO A 7 -30.66 -15.41 -41.11
N SER A 8 -29.81 -16.03 -40.27
CA SER A 8 -28.34 -15.97 -40.37
C SER A 8 -27.85 -14.52 -40.21
N GLY A 9 -27.42 -14.05 -39.04
CA GLY A 9 -26.38 -14.63 -38.21
C GLY A 9 -25.10 -13.78 -38.34
N SER A 10 -25.16 -12.49 -37.99
CA SER A 10 -23.99 -11.62 -37.97
C SER A 10 -23.35 -11.65 -36.58
N ARG A 11 -22.24 -12.37 -36.50
CA ARG A 11 -21.37 -12.51 -35.32
C ARG A 11 -20.78 -11.14 -34.99
N LEU A 12 -21.30 -10.48 -33.95
CA LEU A 12 -20.60 -9.38 -33.29
C LEU A 12 -19.33 -9.95 -32.66
N LYS A 13 -18.18 -9.46 -33.12
CA LYS A 13 -16.87 -9.79 -32.57
C LYS A 13 -16.79 -9.14 -31.19
N ALA A 14 -16.83 -9.93 -30.13
CA ALA A 14 -16.56 -9.46 -28.78
C ALA A 14 -15.13 -8.91 -28.74
N GLU A 15 -15.03 -7.62 -28.43
CA GLU A 15 -13.79 -6.93 -28.06
C GLU A 15 -13.30 -7.50 -26.73
N PRO A 16 -11.97 -7.66 -26.51
CA PRO A 16 -11.50 -8.28 -25.27
C PRO A 16 -11.76 -7.31 -24.12
N GLU A 17 -12.70 -7.69 -23.26
CA GLU A 17 -13.00 -6.99 -22.02
C GLU A 17 -11.72 -7.00 -21.17
N ALA A 18 -11.20 -5.81 -20.86
CA ALA A 18 -10.04 -5.65 -20.03
C ALA A 18 -10.36 -6.21 -18.64
N GLU A 19 -9.74 -7.34 -18.29
CA GLU A 19 -9.88 -7.95 -16.97
C GLU A 19 -9.14 -7.08 -15.96
N GLU A 20 -9.82 -6.05 -15.44
CA GLU A 20 -9.34 -5.26 -14.33
C GLU A 20 -9.13 -6.19 -13.15
N THR A 21 -7.86 -6.38 -12.79
CA THR A 21 -7.47 -7.13 -11.60
C THR A 21 -7.97 -6.36 -10.39
N LYS A 22 -9.19 -6.67 -9.93
CA LYS A 22 -9.80 -6.09 -8.74
C LYS A 22 -8.88 -6.33 -7.55
N ILE A 23 -8.14 -5.30 -7.15
CA ILE A 23 -7.49 -5.25 -5.85
C ILE A 23 -8.63 -5.14 -4.83
N SER A 24 -9.02 -6.29 -4.29
CA SER A 24 -10.05 -6.37 -3.28
C SER A 24 -9.57 -5.67 -2.01
N THR A 25 -10.42 -4.77 -1.50
CA THR A 25 -10.43 -4.11 -0.18
C THR A 25 -9.51 -2.89 0.00
N ALA A 26 -10.14 -1.75 0.26
CA ALA A 26 -9.49 -0.53 0.71
C ALA A 26 -8.95 -0.74 2.15
N VAL A 27 -7.75 -0.23 2.43
CA VAL A 27 -7.01 -0.52 3.67
C VAL A 27 -6.98 0.74 4.55
N PRO A 28 -7.37 0.66 5.83
CA PRO A 28 -7.16 1.75 6.78
C PRO A 28 -5.68 2.02 6.96
N VAL A 29 -5.25 3.20 6.52
CA VAL A 29 -3.89 3.68 6.77
C VAL A 29 -3.80 4.11 8.23
N GLN A 30 -3.70 3.14 9.13
CA GLN A 30 -3.15 3.35 10.46
C GLN A 30 -1.63 3.51 10.32
N ARG A 31 -0.97 4.36 11.12
CA ARG A 31 0.51 4.56 11.06
C ARG A 31 1.31 3.25 11.09
N LYS A 32 0.81 2.22 11.78
CA LYS A 32 1.44 0.89 11.87
C LYS A 32 1.36 0.10 10.56
N GLU A 33 0.43 0.42 9.67
CA GLU A 33 0.17 -0.28 8.41
C GLU A 33 0.61 0.51 7.16
N ALA A 34 0.98 1.79 7.31
CA ALA A 34 1.38 2.67 6.21
C ALA A 34 2.50 2.09 5.33
N LYS A 35 3.48 1.39 5.93
CA LYS A 35 4.56 0.73 5.19
C LYS A 35 4.08 -0.44 4.34
N LYS A 36 3.13 -1.24 4.86
CA LYS A 36 2.53 -2.35 4.12
C LYS A 36 1.69 -1.81 2.96
N PHE A 37 0.83 -0.85 3.24
CA PHE A 37 0.01 -0.16 2.25
C PHE A 37 0.86 0.42 1.11
N LEU A 38 1.90 1.20 1.43
CA LEU A 38 2.77 1.81 0.43
C LEU A 38 3.44 0.75 -0.45
N ARG A 39 3.85 -0.39 0.13
CA ARG A 39 4.44 -1.49 -0.63
C ARG A 39 3.46 -2.11 -1.62
N GLU A 40 2.20 -2.31 -1.22
CA GLU A 40 1.15 -2.87 -2.09
C GLU A 40 0.84 -1.91 -3.26
N VAL A 41 0.72 -0.61 -2.99
CA VAL A 41 0.51 0.42 -4.02
C VAL A 41 1.68 0.47 -5.01
N LEU A 42 2.92 0.50 -4.51
CA LEU A 42 4.12 0.53 -5.35
C LEU A 42 4.22 -0.71 -6.24
N LEU A 43 3.90 -1.90 -5.69
CA LEU A 43 3.88 -3.14 -6.46
C LEU A 43 2.85 -3.07 -7.58
N TYR A 44 1.63 -2.64 -7.29
CA TYR A 44 0.57 -2.55 -8.29
C TYR A 44 0.90 -1.56 -9.40
N ILE A 45 1.36 -0.36 -9.06
CA ILE A 45 1.76 0.66 -10.05
C ILE A 45 2.88 0.13 -10.95
N THR A 46 3.86 -0.57 -10.37
CA THR A 46 4.99 -1.14 -11.11
C THR A 46 4.54 -2.21 -12.10
N LEU A 47 3.66 -3.12 -11.66
CA LEU A 47 3.11 -4.19 -12.51
C LEU A 47 2.19 -3.64 -13.61
N ASN A 48 1.54 -2.50 -13.37
CA ASN A 48 0.60 -1.86 -14.29
C ASN A 48 1.17 -0.57 -14.91
N SER A 49 2.48 -0.54 -15.18
CA SER A 49 3.20 0.66 -15.61
C SER A 49 2.63 1.35 -16.86
N LYS A 50 2.01 0.60 -17.78
CA LYS A 50 1.33 1.14 -18.97
C LYS A 50 0.12 2.01 -18.63
N THR A 51 -0.55 1.74 -17.51
CA THR A 51 -1.70 2.51 -17.02
C THR A 51 -1.23 3.75 -16.25
N PHE A 52 -0.12 3.65 -15.53
CA PHE A 52 0.42 4.69 -14.66
C PHE A 52 1.59 5.44 -15.30
N THR A 53 1.34 6.08 -16.43
CA THR A 53 2.37 6.72 -17.26
C THR A 53 2.92 8.04 -16.69
N ASN A 54 2.20 8.67 -15.77
CA ASN A 54 2.57 9.97 -15.22
C ASN A 54 2.35 10.04 -13.70
N ASP A 55 3.00 11.01 -13.06
CA ASP A 55 2.99 11.14 -11.62
C ASP A 55 1.62 11.50 -11.06
N ARG A 56 0.81 12.27 -11.80
CA ARG A 56 -0.56 12.61 -11.38
C ARG A 56 -1.41 11.36 -11.18
N THR A 57 -1.40 10.43 -12.13
CA THR A 57 -2.18 9.18 -12.04
C THR A 57 -1.71 8.29 -10.88
N LYS A 58 -0.40 8.21 -10.63
CA LYS A 58 0.17 7.45 -9.50
C LYS A 58 -0.28 8.01 -8.15
N LYS A 59 -0.21 9.34 -7.97
CA LYS A 59 -0.66 10.03 -6.74
C LYS A 59 -2.15 9.83 -6.49
N LEU A 60 -2.98 10.07 -7.51
CA LEU A 60 -4.43 9.90 -7.39
C LEU A 60 -4.81 8.45 -7.06
N PHE A 61 -4.12 7.48 -7.64
CA PHE A 61 -4.31 6.07 -7.31
C PHE A 61 -3.93 5.74 -5.87
N LEU A 62 -2.78 6.23 -5.38
CA LEU A 62 -2.42 6.04 -3.97
C LEU A 62 -3.51 6.63 -3.06
N LEU A 63 -3.94 7.86 -3.33
CA LEU A 63 -4.95 8.57 -2.54
C LEU A 63 -6.32 7.87 -2.56
N SER A 64 -6.72 7.24 -3.67
CA SER A 64 -8.02 6.56 -3.78
C SER A 64 -8.12 5.32 -2.89
N TYR A 65 -6.99 4.68 -2.56
CA TYR A 65 -6.96 3.51 -1.67
C TYR A 65 -6.70 3.86 -0.20
N MET A 66 -6.43 5.13 0.11
CA MET A 66 -6.41 5.59 1.50
C MET A 66 -7.84 5.67 2.02
N THR A 67 -8.20 4.89 3.04
CA THR A 67 -9.51 5.01 3.69
C THR A 67 -9.53 6.09 4.76
N ASP A 68 -10.73 6.39 5.23
CA ASP A 68 -10.99 7.39 6.27
C ASP A 68 -10.36 6.96 7.60
N GLY A 69 -9.76 7.92 8.32
CA GLY A 69 -8.89 7.67 9.46
C GLY A 69 -7.95 8.85 9.76
N PRO A 70 -6.89 8.66 10.58
CA PRO A 70 -5.99 9.76 10.98
C PRO A 70 -5.31 10.51 9.82
N GLY A 71 -5.28 9.91 8.62
CA GLY A 71 -4.72 10.50 7.40
C GLY A 71 -5.73 11.23 6.51
N GLU A 72 -6.99 11.32 6.89
CA GLU A 72 -8.06 11.84 6.04
C GLU A 72 -7.83 13.30 5.62
N PHE A 73 -7.39 14.17 6.54
CA PHE A 73 -7.05 15.55 6.22
C PHE A 73 -5.94 15.64 5.16
N TRP A 74 -4.85 14.88 5.34
CA TRP A 74 -3.75 14.84 4.38
C TRP A 74 -4.22 14.32 3.03
N LYS A 75 -5.00 13.23 3.02
CA LYS A 75 -5.57 12.65 1.79
C LYS A 75 -6.43 13.68 1.05
N ASN A 76 -7.36 14.34 1.74
CA ASN A 76 -8.31 15.27 1.13
C ASN A 76 -7.59 16.50 0.59
N GLU A 77 -6.67 17.10 1.36
CA GLU A 77 -5.85 18.23 0.91
C GLU A 77 -5.08 17.91 -0.37
N LYS A 78 -4.34 16.79 -0.40
CA LYS A 78 -3.58 16.39 -1.59
C LYS A 78 -4.48 16.06 -2.78
N THR A 79 -5.63 15.42 -2.52
CA THR A 79 -6.60 15.06 -3.56
C THR A 79 -7.18 16.32 -4.20
N ASP A 80 -7.64 17.27 -3.39
CA ASP A 80 -8.24 18.51 -3.85
C ASP A 80 -7.28 19.31 -4.73
N LEU A 81 -6.01 19.44 -4.32
CA LEU A 81 -4.98 20.11 -5.13
C LEU A 81 -4.76 19.43 -6.49
N LEU A 82 -4.73 18.09 -6.54
CA LEU A 82 -4.51 17.33 -7.77
C LEU A 82 -5.73 17.33 -8.70
N LEU A 83 -6.95 17.40 -8.14
CA LEU A 83 -8.20 17.51 -8.89
C LEU A 83 -8.41 18.94 -9.41
N ALA A 84 -8.07 19.96 -8.62
CA ALA A 84 -8.07 21.37 -9.00
C ALA A 84 -6.99 21.75 -10.02
N ASN A 85 -6.17 20.77 -10.45
CA ASN A 85 -5.11 20.98 -11.43
C ASN A 85 -4.04 21.99 -11.00
N ASP A 86 -3.82 22.11 -9.68
CA ASP A 86 -2.87 23.04 -9.08
C ASP A 86 -1.46 22.90 -9.69
N THR A 87 -0.81 24.05 -9.91
CA THR A 87 0.46 24.10 -10.65
C THR A 87 1.62 23.58 -9.81
N GLU A 88 1.63 23.84 -8.52
CA GLU A 88 2.71 23.40 -7.62
C GLU A 88 2.55 21.91 -7.29
N ALA A 89 1.33 21.46 -6.99
CA ALA A 89 1.04 20.04 -6.74
C ALA A 89 1.34 19.15 -7.95
N LYS A 90 1.22 19.67 -9.18
CA LYS A 90 1.62 18.98 -10.42
C LYS A 90 3.13 18.83 -10.57
N LYS A 91 3.91 19.85 -10.17
CA LYS A 91 5.38 19.84 -10.25
C LYS A 91 6.00 18.82 -9.31
N VAL A 92 5.37 18.59 -8.16
CA VAL A 92 5.79 17.54 -7.21
C VAL A 92 5.94 16.23 -7.99
N THR A 93 7.11 15.62 -7.91
CA THR A 93 7.36 14.33 -8.56
C THR A 93 6.71 13.19 -7.77
N TRP A 94 6.61 12.02 -8.38
CA TRP A 94 6.18 10.82 -7.66
C TRP A 94 7.08 10.51 -6.47
N GLY A 95 8.41 10.69 -6.62
CA GLY A 95 9.38 10.46 -5.54
C GLY A 95 9.14 11.36 -4.34
N GLU A 96 9.01 12.67 -4.57
CA GLU A 96 8.76 13.66 -3.50
C GLU A 96 7.44 13.39 -2.78
N PHE A 97 6.40 13.00 -3.51
CA PHE A 97 5.11 12.65 -2.92
C PHE A 97 5.20 11.41 -2.01
N ILE A 98 6.00 10.40 -2.39
CA ILE A 98 6.24 9.23 -1.55
C ILE A 98 7.02 9.59 -0.28
N GLU A 99 7.99 10.49 -0.36
CA GLU A 99 8.73 10.95 0.83
C GLU A 99 7.83 11.77 1.79
N ASP A 100 6.95 12.61 1.25
CA ASP A 100 5.94 13.33 2.05
C ASP A 100 4.96 12.36 2.75
N PHE A 101 4.52 11.31 2.03
CA PHE A 101 3.72 10.24 2.61
C PHE A 101 4.46 9.53 3.76
N LYS A 102 5.72 9.12 3.55
CA LYS A 102 6.52 8.47 4.60
C LYS A 102 6.71 9.37 5.81
N THR A 103 6.99 10.65 5.60
CA THR A 103 7.15 11.63 6.68
C THR A 103 5.86 11.79 7.49
N SER A 104 4.71 11.73 6.82
CA SER A 104 3.40 11.90 7.47
C SER A 104 2.92 10.65 8.22
N PHE A 105 3.26 9.46 7.72
CA PHE A 105 2.65 8.20 8.16
C PHE A 105 3.62 7.14 8.70
N GLU A 106 4.91 7.18 8.34
CA GLU A 106 5.89 6.25 8.89
C GLU A 106 6.19 6.64 10.36
N PRO A 107 6.15 5.70 11.31
CA PRO A 107 6.44 6.03 12.71
C PRO A 107 7.88 6.53 12.84
N LEU A 108 8.04 7.70 13.49
CA LEU A 108 9.31 8.42 13.71
C LEU A 108 10.47 7.52 14.16
N ASP A 109 10.20 6.47 14.94
CA ASP A 109 11.24 5.53 15.36
C ASP A 109 10.71 4.10 15.56
N THR A 110 10.44 3.41 14.45
CA THR A 110 10.05 1.98 14.44
C THR A 110 11.10 1.08 15.09
N ALA A 111 12.37 1.47 15.07
CA ALA A 111 13.46 0.71 15.69
C ALA A 111 13.41 0.84 17.21
N LEU A 112 13.25 2.05 17.74
CA LEU A 112 13.12 2.28 19.18
C LEU A 112 11.88 1.58 19.76
N GLU A 113 10.73 1.65 19.07
CA GLU A 113 9.52 0.92 19.51
C GLU A 113 9.77 -0.60 19.54
N ALA A 114 10.48 -1.14 18.54
CA ALA A 114 10.85 -2.55 18.51
C ALA A 114 11.84 -2.93 19.63
N GLN A 115 12.80 -2.06 19.94
CA GLN A 115 13.74 -2.25 21.05
C GLN A 115 13.00 -2.26 22.40
N MET A 116 12.07 -1.35 22.62
CA MET A 116 11.24 -1.33 23.83
C MET A 116 10.42 -2.62 23.96
N LYS A 117 9.76 -3.05 22.87
CA LYS A 117 9.01 -4.31 22.84
C LYS A 117 9.88 -5.54 23.07
N LEU A 118 11.12 -5.57 22.57
CA LEU A 118 12.08 -6.65 22.84
C LEU A 118 12.44 -6.73 24.33
N ARG A 119 12.64 -5.58 24.99
CA ARG A 119 12.95 -5.55 26.44
C ARG A 119 11.81 -6.17 27.26
N ASP A 120 10.58 -5.90 26.86
CA ASP A 120 9.37 -6.37 27.53
C ASP A 120 8.89 -7.76 27.05
N LEU A 121 9.49 -8.30 25.98
CA LEU A 121 9.13 -9.60 25.42
C LEU A 121 9.50 -10.70 26.42
N LYS A 122 8.54 -11.60 26.68
CA LYS A 122 8.72 -12.78 27.53
C LYS A 122 8.06 -13.98 26.87
N MET A 123 8.64 -15.16 27.04
CA MET A 123 8.02 -16.41 26.58
C MET A 123 6.78 -16.72 27.44
N LYS A 124 5.60 -16.33 26.94
CA LYS A 124 4.30 -16.58 27.60
C LYS A 124 3.51 -17.74 26.98
N GLU A 125 3.83 -18.09 25.73
CA GLU A 125 3.17 -19.15 24.96
C GLU A 125 4.20 -20.19 24.49
N ARG A 126 3.89 -20.92 23.42
CA ARG A 126 4.82 -21.89 22.81
C ARG A 126 6.07 -21.20 22.24
N ALA A 127 7.18 -21.93 22.26
CA ALA A 127 8.49 -21.45 21.87
C ALA A 127 8.55 -20.97 20.40
N ASP A 128 7.79 -21.59 19.49
CA ASP A 128 7.69 -21.20 18.09
C ASP A 128 7.10 -19.78 17.92
N LYS A 129 6.03 -19.47 18.66
CA LYS A 129 5.41 -18.15 18.63
C LYS A 129 6.32 -17.08 19.24
N TYR A 130 6.99 -17.39 20.34
CA TYR A 130 8.00 -16.50 20.93
C TYR A 130 9.14 -16.23 19.96
N MET A 131 9.70 -17.29 19.35
CA MET A 131 10.79 -17.18 18.38
C MET A 131 10.40 -16.31 17.18
N TYR A 132 9.17 -16.47 16.68
CA TYR A 132 8.63 -15.62 15.62
C TYR A 132 8.57 -14.15 16.04
N GLN A 133 8.00 -13.85 17.20
CA GLN A 133 7.89 -12.48 17.72
C GLN A 133 9.27 -11.85 17.97
N PHE A 134 10.17 -12.59 18.60
CA PHE A 134 11.55 -12.15 18.87
C PHE A 134 12.28 -11.82 17.58
N THR A 135 12.30 -12.75 16.62
CA THR A 135 13.00 -12.56 15.34
C THR A 135 12.41 -11.41 14.54
N TYR A 136 11.09 -11.25 14.55
CA TYR A 136 10.42 -10.15 13.88
C TYR A 136 10.82 -8.79 14.48
N LEU A 137 10.77 -8.66 15.81
CA LEU A 137 11.14 -7.42 16.49
C LEU A 137 12.65 -7.13 16.38
N ALA A 138 13.52 -8.14 16.45
CA ALA A 138 14.97 -7.98 16.26
C ALA A 138 15.30 -7.40 14.89
N LYS A 139 14.62 -7.86 13.83
CA LYS A 139 14.74 -7.29 12.48
C LYS A 139 14.28 -5.84 12.42
N GLN A 140 13.16 -5.51 13.07
CA GLN A 140 12.66 -4.12 13.12
C GLN A 140 13.60 -3.20 13.92
N ALA A 141 14.17 -3.69 15.01
CA ALA A 141 15.15 -3.00 15.85
C ALA A 141 16.55 -2.88 15.21
N ARG A 142 16.75 -3.50 14.04
CA ARG A 142 18.04 -3.58 13.32
C ARG A 142 19.17 -4.19 14.16
N TYR A 143 18.84 -5.17 15.01
CA TYR A 143 19.84 -5.86 15.82
C TYR A 143 20.73 -6.74 14.95
N ASN A 144 22.04 -6.61 15.13
CA ASN A 144 23.02 -7.57 14.61
C ASN A 144 23.00 -8.86 15.44
N ASP A 145 23.74 -9.87 15.01
CA ASP A 145 23.72 -11.20 15.65
C ASP A 145 24.11 -11.14 17.13
N ALA A 146 25.10 -10.31 17.50
CA ALA A 146 25.52 -10.13 18.89
C ALA A 146 24.41 -9.54 19.76
N ALA A 147 23.76 -8.47 19.29
CA ALA A 147 22.64 -7.83 20.00
C ALA A 147 21.41 -8.77 20.10
N GLN A 148 21.21 -9.65 19.13
CA GLN A 148 20.16 -10.67 19.20
C GLN A 148 20.46 -11.70 20.29
N VAL A 149 21.69 -12.19 20.39
CA VAL A 149 22.07 -13.15 21.45
C VAL A 149 21.90 -12.53 22.84
N GLU A 150 22.31 -11.27 23.02
CA GLU A 150 22.18 -10.57 24.31
C GLU A 150 20.71 -10.32 24.71
N ALA A 151 19.85 -10.04 23.74
CA ALA A 151 18.45 -9.72 23.99
C ALA A 151 17.55 -10.97 24.16
N PHE A 152 18.03 -12.15 23.79
CA PHE A 152 17.26 -13.39 23.89
C PHE A 152 17.15 -13.84 25.36
N LYS A 153 15.91 -13.98 25.84
CA LYS A 153 15.57 -14.38 27.22
C LYS A 153 14.85 -15.73 27.26
#